data_AF-A0A131YRK5-F1
#
_entry.id   AF-A0A131YRK5-F1
#
_cell.length_a   1.000
_cell.length_b   1.000
_cell.length_c   1.000
_cell.angle_alpha   90.00
_cell.angle_beta   90.00
_cell.angle_gamma   90.00
#
_symmetry.space_group_name_H-M   'P 1'
#
loop_
_entity.id
_entity.type
_entity.pdbx_description
1 polymer ?
#
loop_
_entity_poly.entity_id
_entity_poly.type
_entity_poly.pdbx_seq_one_letter_code
_entity_poly.pdbx_strand_id
1 'polypeptide(L)'
;MAAPKGECSESSSSGNSGVVATDLSPSESETLEGRAAAIQEKLDNTYRQIVFLDQQIRDLKRLYKRAEKNNKYAFRYNIRMKMSIASGIKMMYYHYANTKVAELERITTQMEEARSTASDTSDGDRV
;
A
#
# COMPACT_ATOMS: atom_id res chain seq x y z
N MET A 1 14.36 -24.56 38.18
CA MET A 1 14.25 -25.40 36.97
C MET A 1 13.62 -24.52 35.89
N ALA A 2 14.42 -23.71 35.21
CA ALA A 2 15.20 -24.04 34.01
C ALA A 2 14.35 -23.82 32.74
N ALA A 3 14.48 -22.62 32.17
CA ALA A 3 14.14 -22.34 30.78
C ALA A 3 15.31 -22.80 29.90
N PRO A 4 15.08 -23.47 28.75
CA PRO A 4 16.16 -23.74 27.81
C PRO A 4 16.43 -22.50 26.96
N LYS A 5 17.66 -21.97 27.11
CA LYS A 5 18.33 -21.17 26.09
C LYS A 5 18.60 -22.08 24.89
N GLY A 6 18.23 -21.61 23.70
CA GLY A 6 18.61 -22.22 22.43
C GLY A 6 19.25 -21.13 21.57
N GLU A 7 20.56 -21.00 21.70
CA GLU A 7 21.44 -20.34 20.74
C GLU A 7 21.41 -21.14 19.44
N CYS A 8 21.19 -20.48 18.30
CA CYS A 8 21.53 -21.04 17.00
C CYS A 8 22.57 -20.14 16.36
N SER A 9 23.79 -20.68 16.37
CA SER A 9 25.02 -20.09 15.89
C SER A 9 25.01 -19.83 14.39
N GLU A 10 25.74 -18.79 14.04
CA GLU A 10 26.22 -18.46 12.70
C GLU A 10 26.95 -19.66 12.08
N SER A 11 26.62 -19.97 10.84
CA SER A 11 27.48 -20.74 9.95
C SER A 11 27.64 -19.96 8.64
N SER A 12 28.84 -19.40 8.51
CA SER A 12 29.40 -18.82 7.30
C SER A 12 29.37 -19.84 6.16
N SER A 13 28.89 -19.42 4.99
CA SER A 13 29.15 -20.11 3.73
C SER A 13 29.75 -19.10 2.75
N SER A 14 31.07 -19.24 2.55
CA SER A 14 31.85 -18.55 1.55
C SER A 14 31.43 -18.96 0.14
N GLY A 15 31.38 -17.96 -0.74
CA GLY A 15 31.83 -18.10 -2.13
C GLY A 15 30.78 -18.57 -3.14
N ASN A 16 30.26 -17.62 -3.91
CA ASN A 16 30.40 -17.75 -5.36
C ASN A 16 30.42 -16.37 -6.03
N SER A 17 31.61 -15.96 -6.49
CA SER A 17 31.75 -14.90 -7.49
C SER A 17 31.27 -15.47 -8.82
N GLY A 18 30.05 -15.10 -9.20
CA GLY A 18 29.52 -15.32 -10.53
C GLY A 18 28.58 -14.17 -10.83
N VAL A 19 29.12 -13.13 -11.48
CA VAL A 19 28.32 -12.03 -12.02
C VAL A 19 27.54 -12.62 -13.18
N VAL A 20 26.40 -13.23 -12.89
CA VAL A 20 25.44 -13.66 -13.91
C VAL A 20 24.74 -12.39 -14.35
N ALA A 21 25.14 -11.88 -15.52
CA ALA A 21 24.34 -10.92 -16.25
C ALA A 21 22.98 -11.57 -16.52
N THR A 22 22.01 -11.31 -15.64
CA THR A 22 20.60 -11.56 -15.93
C THR A 22 20.17 -10.51 -16.94
N ASP A 23 20.22 -10.91 -18.20
CA ASP A 23 19.43 -10.34 -19.27
C ASP A 23 17.96 -10.47 -18.82
N LEU A 24 17.42 -9.41 -18.19
CA LEU A 24 16.02 -9.39 -17.76
C LEU A 24 15.16 -9.30 -19.02
N SER A 25 14.59 -10.45 -19.40
CA SER A 25 13.77 -10.63 -20.59
C SER A 25 12.56 -9.66 -20.56
N PRO A 26 12.03 -9.23 -21.72
CA PRO A 26 10.81 -8.41 -21.84
C PRO A 26 9.63 -8.83 -20.96
N SER A 27 9.59 -10.12 -20.60
CA SER A 27 8.64 -10.72 -19.65
C SER A 27 8.64 -10.05 -18.27
N GLU A 28 9.79 -9.61 -17.74
CA GLU A 28 9.85 -9.04 -16.39
C GLU A 28 9.34 -7.60 -16.36
N SER A 29 9.61 -6.79 -17.40
CA SER A 29 9.01 -5.45 -17.53
C SER A 29 7.48 -5.53 -17.60
N GLU A 30 6.95 -6.47 -18.40
CA GLU A 30 5.50 -6.69 -18.54
C GLU A 30 4.85 -7.13 -17.21
N THR A 31 5.58 -7.89 -16.37
CA THR A 31 5.10 -8.26 -15.03
C THR A 31 5.08 -7.08 -14.04
N LEU A 32 6.04 -6.17 -14.11
CA LEU A 32 6.10 -4.98 -13.26
C LEU A 32 4.98 -3.99 -13.61
N GLU A 33 4.72 -3.77 -14.90
CA GLU A 33 3.62 -2.96 -15.39
C GLU A 33 2.26 -3.53 -14.95
N GLY A 34 2.06 -4.84 -15.10
CA GLY A 34 0.86 -5.52 -14.64
C GLY A 34 0.64 -5.38 -13.13
N ARG A 35 1.72 -5.45 -12.33
CA ARG A 35 1.66 -5.24 -10.88
C ARG A 35 1.33 -3.79 -10.51
N ALA A 36 1.93 -2.82 -11.20
CA ALA A 36 1.65 -1.40 -11.00
C ALA A 36 0.17 -1.08 -11.30
N ALA A 37 -0.36 -1.59 -12.41
CA ALA A 37 -1.77 -1.45 -12.78
C ALA A 37 -2.72 -2.03 -11.71
N ALA A 38 -2.41 -3.24 -11.19
CA ALA A 38 -3.20 -3.86 -10.15
C ALA A 38 -3.16 -3.08 -8.81
N ILE A 39 -2.04 -2.43 -8.49
CA ILE A 39 -1.94 -1.56 -7.31
C ILE A 39 -2.75 -0.29 -7.52
N GLN A 40 -2.69 0.30 -8.71
CA GLN A 40 -3.48 1.50 -9.05
C GLN A 40 -4.98 1.22 -8.92
N GLU A 41 -5.46 0.09 -9.42
CA GLU A 41 -6.87 -0.29 -9.28
C GLU A 41 -7.29 -0.40 -7.79
N LYS A 42 -6.42 -0.98 -6.95
CA LYS A 42 -6.66 -1.07 -5.50
C LYS A 42 -6.67 0.31 -4.83
N LEU A 43 -5.83 1.24 -5.28
CA LEU A 43 -5.82 2.63 -4.81
C LEU A 43 -7.11 3.34 -5.19
N ASP A 44 -7.56 3.24 -6.43
CA ASP A 44 -8.80 3.86 -6.90
C ASP A 44 -10.00 3.37 -6.09
N ASN A 45 -10.08 2.06 -5.85
CA ASN A 45 -11.11 1.48 -4.99
C ASN A 45 -11.00 1.99 -3.54
N THR A 46 -9.80 2.14 -3.02
CA THR A 46 -9.58 2.69 -1.67
C THR A 46 -10.05 4.14 -1.56
N TYR A 47 -9.74 4.99 -2.54
CA TYR A 47 -10.20 6.38 -2.56
C TYR A 47 -11.72 6.49 -2.66
N ARG A 48 -12.38 5.62 -3.44
CA ARG A 48 -13.84 5.53 -3.46
C ARG A 48 -14.41 5.22 -2.08
N GLN A 49 -13.81 4.30 -1.32
CA GLN A 49 -14.23 3.98 0.05
C GLN A 49 -14.05 5.16 1.01
N ILE A 50 -12.95 5.91 0.88
CA ILE A 50 -12.71 7.12 1.69
C ILE A 50 -13.80 8.17 1.43
N VAL A 51 -14.12 8.44 0.17
CA VAL A 51 -15.17 9.39 -0.22
C VAL A 51 -16.54 8.95 0.30
N PHE A 52 -16.84 7.66 0.20
CA PHE A 52 -18.07 7.08 0.73
C PHE A 52 -18.19 7.24 2.24
N LEU A 53 -17.14 6.91 3.00
CA LEU A 53 -17.11 7.08 4.46
C LEU A 53 -17.24 8.55 4.86
N ASP A 54 -16.66 9.47 4.09
CA ASP A 54 -16.83 10.90 4.32
C ASP A 54 -18.28 11.35 4.18
N GLN A 55 -18.98 10.83 3.17
CA GLN A 55 -20.41 11.09 3.02
C GLN A 55 -21.20 10.53 4.21
N GLN A 56 -20.92 9.31 4.65
CA GLN A 56 -21.56 8.72 5.83
C GLN A 56 -21.32 9.55 7.10
N ILE A 57 -20.10 10.03 7.32
CA ILE A 57 -19.77 10.88 8.47
C ILE A 57 -20.54 12.20 8.40
N ARG A 58 -20.67 12.82 7.22
CA ARG A 58 -21.49 14.03 7.03
C ARG A 58 -22.96 13.76 7.37
N ASP A 59 -23.50 12.61 6.98
CA ASP A 59 -24.90 12.25 7.23
C ASP A 59 -25.14 12.01 8.72
N LEU A 60 -24.24 11.27 9.38
CA LEU A 60 -24.28 11.06 10.82
C LEU A 60 -24.20 12.39 11.58
N LYS A 61 -23.35 13.33 11.16
CA LYS A 61 -23.31 14.68 11.76
C LYS A 61 -24.64 15.42 11.61
N ARG A 62 -25.30 15.33 10.46
CA ARG A 62 -26.63 15.93 10.25
C ARG A 62 -27.69 15.30 11.15
N LEU A 63 -27.70 13.97 11.25
CA LEU A 63 -28.60 13.24 12.15
C LEU A 63 -28.34 13.58 13.62
N TYR A 64 -27.08 13.73 14.02
CA TYR A 64 -26.70 14.12 15.37
C TYR A 64 -27.28 15.48 15.73
N LYS A 65 -27.08 16.50 14.87
CA LYS A 65 -27.65 17.84 15.07
C LYS A 65 -29.19 17.81 15.20
N ARG A 66 -29.87 16.94 14.46
CA ARG A 66 -31.32 16.75 14.59
C ARG A 66 -31.70 16.05 15.90
N ALA A 67 -30.91 15.08 16.35
CA ALA A 67 -31.08 14.41 17.64
C ALA A 67 -30.85 15.37 18.82
N GLU A 68 -29.96 16.35 18.63
CA GLU A 68 -29.72 17.40 19.60
C GLU A 68 -30.95 18.27 19.80
N LYS A 69 -31.50 18.82 18.72
CA LYS A 69 -32.71 19.66 18.78
C LYS A 69 -33.91 18.96 19.45
N ASN A 70 -34.00 17.63 19.32
CA ASN A 70 -35.11 16.83 19.85
C ASN A 70 -34.82 16.18 21.22
N ASN A 71 -33.71 16.51 21.89
CA ASN A 71 -33.31 15.94 23.20
C ASN A 71 -33.30 14.40 23.28
N LYS A 72 -32.94 13.73 22.19
CA LYS A 72 -32.89 12.25 22.12
C LYS A 72 -31.53 11.69 22.57
N TYR A 73 -31.26 11.66 23.87
CA TYR A 73 -29.95 11.29 24.43
C TYR A 73 -29.39 9.93 23.97
N ALA A 74 -30.17 8.85 24.07
CA ALA A 74 -29.73 7.53 23.64
C ALA A 74 -29.40 7.50 22.13
N PHE A 75 -30.17 8.23 21.32
CA PHE A 75 -29.92 8.33 19.89
C PHE A 75 -28.64 9.13 19.57
N ARG A 76 -28.36 10.19 20.33
CA ARG A 76 -27.09 10.94 20.23
C ARG A 76 -25.89 10.04 20.51
N TYR A 77 -25.96 9.22 21.56
CA TYR A 77 -24.88 8.29 21.91
C TYR A 77 -24.62 7.28 20.78
N ASN A 78 -25.70 6.67 20.26
CA ASN A 78 -25.60 5.74 19.14
C ASN A 78 -24.97 6.38 17.89
N ILE A 79 -25.39 7.61 17.54
CA ILE A 79 -24.80 8.31 16.39
C ILE A 79 -23.33 8.63 16.65
N ARG A 80 -22.97 9.05 17.87
CA ARG A 80 -21.57 9.31 18.24
C ARG A 80 -20.71 8.05 18.04
N MET A 81 -21.18 6.90 18.52
CA MET A 81 -20.49 5.62 18.33
C MET A 81 -20.31 5.28 16.85
N LYS A 82 -21.36 5.39 16.04
CA LYS A 82 -21.29 5.15 14.59
C LYS A 82 -20.30 6.08 13.90
N MET A 83 -20.27 7.35 14.30
CA MET A 83 -19.35 8.34 13.75
C MET A 83 -17.88 8.02 14.11
N SER A 84 -17.61 7.58 15.34
CA SER A 84 -16.29 7.14 15.76
C SER A 84 -15.81 5.92 14.96
N ILE A 85 -16.69 4.93 14.78
CA ILE A 85 -16.38 3.72 13.98
C ILE A 85 -16.06 4.10 12.54
N ALA A 86 -16.94 4.87 11.87
CA ALA A 86 -16.72 5.29 10.49
C ALA A 86 -15.42 6.10 10.32
N SER A 87 -15.08 6.96 11.29
CA SER A 87 -13.83 7.73 11.30
C SER A 87 -12.61 6.82 11.45
N GLY A 88 -12.67 5.81 12.31
CA GLY A 88 -11.59 4.83 12.47
C GLY A 88 -11.35 4.02 11.19
N ILE A 89 -12.43 3.54 10.54
CA ILE A 89 -12.32 2.82 9.26
C ILE A 89 -11.76 3.73 8.17
N LYS A 90 -12.16 5.02 8.12
CA LYS A 90 -11.62 5.99 7.16
C LYS A 90 -10.10 6.15 7.33
N MET A 91 -9.62 6.25 8.58
CA MET A 91 -8.18 6.31 8.86
C MET A 91 -7.46 5.04 8.41
N MET A 92 -8.05 3.87 8.61
CA MET A 92 -7.49 2.60 8.14
C MET A 92 -7.31 2.60 6.61
N TYR A 93 -8.28 3.11 5.85
CA TYR A 93 -8.14 3.25 4.40
C TYR A 93 -7.06 4.26 3.99
N TYR A 94 -6.88 5.37 4.72
CA TYR A 94 -5.76 6.26 4.46
C TYR A 94 -4.40 5.58 4.68
N HIS A 95 -4.25 4.82 5.77
CA HIS A 95 -3.02 4.06 6.01
C HIS A 95 -2.77 3.00 4.94
N TYR A 96 -3.82 2.31 4.49
CA TYR A 96 -3.74 1.36 3.40
C TYR A 96 -3.34 2.02 2.07
N ALA A 97 -3.96 3.17 1.72
CA ALA A 97 -3.61 3.94 0.54
C ALA A 97 -2.13 4.37 0.57
N ASN A 98 -1.66 4.92 1.68
CA ASN A 98 -0.26 5.33 1.82
C ASN A 98 0.71 4.16 1.63
N THR A 99 0.40 3.00 2.20
CA THR A 99 1.20 1.77 2.01
C THR A 99 1.25 1.37 0.54
N LYS A 100 0.13 1.48 -0.18
CA LYS A 100 0.04 1.10 -1.60
C LYS A 100 0.69 2.12 -2.53
N VAL A 101 0.62 3.41 -2.22
CA VAL A 101 1.36 4.45 -2.94
C VAL A 101 2.87 4.22 -2.81
N ALA A 102 3.37 3.95 -1.59
CA ALA A 102 4.78 3.64 -1.40
C ALA A 102 5.22 2.36 -2.15
N GLU A 103 4.34 1.37 -2.27
CA GLU A 103 4.60 0.18 -3.10
C GLU A 103 4.64 0.51 -4.59
N LEU A 104 3.71 1.34 -5.07
CA LEU A 104 3.66 1.82 -6.44
C LEU A 104 4.94 2.58 -6.81
N GLU A 105 5.36 3.54 -5.97
CA GLU A 105 6.58 4.34 -6.16
C GLU A 105 7.82 3.45 -6.32
N ARG A 106 7.95 2.40 -5.50
CA ARG A 106 9.05 1.43 -5.61
C ARG A 106 9.05 0.69 -6.95
N ILE A 107 7.89 0.21 -7.39
CA ILE A 107 7.78 -0.50 -8.68
C ILE A 107 8.06 0.46 -9.83
N THR A 108 7.58 1.70 -9.74
CA THR A 108 7.81 2.74 -10.77
C THR A 108 9.30 3.06 -10.90
N THR A 109 10.00 3.18 -9.77
CA THR A 109 11.46 3.37 -9.75
C THR A 109 12.19 2.18 -10.38
N GLN A 110 11.79 0.94 -10.06
CA GLN A 110 12.38 -0.26 -10.67
C GLN A 110 12.19 -0.32 -12.18
N MET A 111 11.04 0.11 -12.69
CA MET A 111 10.78 0.19 -14.13
C MET A 111 11.67 1.26 -14.81
N GLU A 112 11.87 2.41 -14.16
CA GLU A 112 12.75 3.47 -14.67
C GLU A 112 14.24 3.06 -14.69
N GLU A 113 14.70 2.38 -13.64
CA GLU A 113 16.05 1.81 -13.56
C GLU A 113 16.27 0.76 -14.66
N ALA A 114 15.32 -0.17 -14.83
CA ALA A 114 15.37 -1.19 -15.89
C ALA A 114 15.37 -0.59 -17.31
N ARG A 115 14.63 0.51 -17.52
CA ARG A 115 14.64 1.22 -18.80
C ARG A 115 15.97 1.92 -19.09
N SER A 116 16.61 2.44 -18.04
CA SER A 116 17.88 3.17 -18.17
C SER A 116 19.04 2.24 -18.52
N THR A 117 19.12 1.05 -17.89
CA THR A 117 20.16 0.05 -18.18
C THR A 117 20.07 -0.54 -19.58
N ALA A 118 18.86 -0.63 -20.16
CA ALA A 118 18.67 -1.07 -21.55
C ALA A 118 19.17 -0.07 -22.61
N SER A 119 19.32 1.21 -22.25
CA SER A 119 19.78 2.26 -23.18
C SER A 119 21.31 2.31 -23.30
N ASP A 120 22.05 1.92 -22.27
CA ASP A 120 23.51 2.06 -22.21
C ASP A 120 24.27 0.93 -22.93
N THR A 121 23.60 -0.17 -23.30
CA THR A 121 24.21 -1.34 -23.95
C THR A 121 24.17 -1.29 -25.49
N SER A 122 23.52 -0.30 -26.10
CA SER A 122 23.29 -0.26 -27.56
C SER A 122 24.38 0.46 -28.39
N ASP A 123 25.37 1.12 -27.78
CA ASP A 123 26.31 2.02 -28.49
C ASP A 123 27.74 1.45 -28.65
N GLY A 124 27.90 0.12 -28.55
CA GLY A 124 29.20 -0.55 -28.43
C GLY A 124 29.68 -1.40 -29.62
N ASP A 125 29.04 -1.35 -30.80
CA ASP A 125 29.45 -2.17 -31.96
C ASP A 125 29.73 -1.32 -33.20
N ARG A 126 30.91 -0.69 -33.23
CA ARG A 126 31.55 -0.15 -34.44
C ARG A 126 33.07 -0.17 -34.28
N VAL A 127 33.71 -1.24 -34.77
CA VAL A 127 35.11 -1.25 -35.23
C VAL A 127 35.17 -1.93 -36.58
#